data_AF-A0A7W5Z443-F1
#
_entry.id   AF-A0A7W5Z443-F1
#
_cell.length_a   1.000
_cell.length_b   1.000
_cell.length_c   1.000
_cell.angle_alpha   90.00
_cell.angle_beta   90.00
_cell.angle_gamma   90.00
#
_symmetry.space_group_name_H-M   'P 1'
#
loop_
_entity.id
_entity.type
_entity.pdbx_description
1 polymer ?
#
loop_
_entity_poly.entity_id
_entity_poly.type
_entity_poly.pdbx_seq_one_letter_code
_entity_poly.pdbx_strand_id
1 'polypeptide(L)'
;MTNTTPNYEIPAELREFAEKSVEQARKAFDGYLSAAHKAVAAFENQSTPVPFNTHEVARRTLSYAETNVGAAFDLAEKLVRAKDLREVSQYQNEYLKNQFAALQEQARDFGSVVQKSASEATQHVQNAVKEATNKATEATQAVTDAAKDATKSHA
;
A
#
# COMPACT_ATOMS: atom_id res chain seq x y z
N MET A 1 -34.46 -23.94 -42.16
CA MET A 1 -33.08 -23.45 -41.93
C MET A 1 -32.89 -23.35 -40.42
N THR A 2 -32.35 -24.40 -39.79
CA THR A 2 -32.19 -24.44 -38.33
C THR A 2 -30.87 -23.80 -37.94
N ASN A 3 -31.01 -22.79 -37.09
CA ASN A 3 -29.97 -21.95 -36.53
C ASN A 3 -28.98 -22.79 -35.69
N THR A 4 -27.70 -22.82 -36.06
CA THR A 4 -26.63 -23.36 -35.21
C THR A 4 -25.59 -22.27 -35.03
N THR A 5 -25.89 -21.33 -34.15
CA THR A 5 -24.86 -20.44 -33.60
C THR A 5 -23.82 -21.34 -32.94
N PRO A 6 -22.54 -21.33 -33.38
CA PRO A 6 -21.53 -22.17 -32.75
C PRO A 6 -21.40 -21.70 -31.30
N ASN A 7 -21.81 -22.59 -30.38
CA ASN A 7 -21.64 -22.38 -28.95
C ASN A 7 -20.13 -22.25 -28.72
N TYR A 8 -19.66 -21.08 -28.28
CA TYR A 8 -18.25 -20.88 -27.95
C TYR A 8 -17.95 -21.64 -26.65
N GLU A 9 -17.54 -22.90 -26.80
CA GLU A 9 -17.14 -23.76 -25.70
C GLU A 9 -15.62 -23.89 -25.73
N ILE A 10 -14.96 -23.45 -24.64
CA ILE A 10 -13.52 -23.68 -24.48
C ILE A 10 -13.31 -25.21 -24.39
N PRO A 11 -12.42 -25.79 -25.22
CA PRO A 11 -12.10 -27.22 -25.18
C PRO A 11 -11.71 -27.68 -23.77
N ALA A 12 -12.15 -28.89 -23.38
CA ALA A 12 -11.99 -29.39 -22.01
C ALA A 12 -10.52 -29.50 -21.59
N GLU A 13 -9.65 -29.87 -22.51
CA GLU A 13 -8.21 -30.00 -22.29
C GLU A 13 -7.54 -28.63 -22.05
N LEU A 14 -7.98 -27.60 -22.79
CA LEU A 14 -7.50 -26.22 -22.58
C LEU A 14 -7.97 -25.67 -21.25
N ARG A 15 -9.21 -25.99 -20.84
CA ARG A 15 -9.74 -25.65 -19.51
C ARG A 15 -8.92 -26.31 -18.42
N GLU A 16 -8.74 -27.63 -18.48
CA GLU A 16 -7.99 -28.38 -17.46
C GLU A 16 -6.54 -27.88 -17.34
N PHE A 17 -5.88 -27.60 -18.46
CA PHE A 17 -4.55 -27.02 -18.47
C PHE A 17 -4.51 -25.64 -17.80
N ALA A 18 -5.47 -24.77 -18.11
CA ALA A 18 -5.58 -23.46 -17.50
C ALA A 18 -5.91 -23.54 -16.00
N GLU A 19 -6.76 -24.47 -15.56
CA GLU A 19 -7.09 -24.69 -14.14
C GLU A 19 -5.84 -25.08 -13.37
N LYS A 20 -5.09 -26.07 -13.88
CA LYS A 20 -3.82 -26.50 -13.30
C LYS A 20 -2.79 -25.36 -13.26
N SER A 21 -2.77 -24.52 -14.29
CA SER A 21 -1.84 -23.38 -14.36
C SER A 21 -2.18 -22.31 -13.33
N VAL A 22 -3.46 -21.97 -13.17
CA VAL A 22 -3.93 -21.02 -12.14
C VAL A 22 -3.66 -21.55 -10.74
N GLU A 23 -3.92 -22.83 -10.50
CA GLU A 23 -3.65 -23.47 -9.20
C GLU A 23 -2.15 -23.47 -8.86
N GLN A 24 -1.30 -23.84 -9.82
CA GLN A 24 0.16 -23.82 -9.62
C GLN A 24 0.68 -22.41 -9.37
N ALA A 25 0.19 -21.41 -10.11
CA ALA A 25 0.57 -20.02 -9.93
C ALA A 25 0.15 -19.50 -8.54
N ARG A 26 -1.05 -19.84 -8.07
CA ARG A 26 -1.50 -19.50 -6.70
C ARG A 26 -0.58 -20.10 -5.65
N LYS A 27 -0.28 -21.40 -5.77
CA LYS A 27 0.61 -22.09 -4.83
C LYS A 27 2.02 -21.47 -4.78
N ALA A 28 2.57 -21.08 -5.93
CA ALA A 28 3.86 -20.40 -6.00
C ALA A 28 3.80 -19.02 -5.31
N PHE A 29 2.71 -18.28 -5.54
CA PHE A 29 2.50 -16.98 -4.90
C PHE A 29 2.36 -17.10 -3.38
N ASP A 30 1.62 -18.10 -2.87
CA ASP A 30 1.50 -18.35 -1.43
C ASP A 30 2.86 -18.61 -0.77
N GLY A 31 3.74 -19.34 -1.46
CA GLY A 31 5.13 -19.56 -1.02
C GLY A 31 5.94 -18.26 -0.95
N TYR A 32 5.82 -17.41 -1.98
CA TYR A 32 6.46 -16.09 -2.00
C TYR A 32 5.94 -15.19 -0.88
N LEU A 33 4.63 -15.16 -0.67
CA LEU A 33 3.99 -14.36 0.37
C LEU A 33 4.46 -14.79 1.77
N SER A 34 4.53 -16.09 2.02
CA SER A 34 5.08 -16.62 3.28
C SER A 34 6.50 -16.13 3.55
N ALA A 35 7.35 -16.10 2.51
CA ALA A 35 8.70 -15.57 2.62
C ALA A 35 8.72 -14.06 2.90
N ALA A 36 7.85 -13.29 2.23
CA ALA A 36 7.69 -11.86 2.44
C ALA A 36 7.27 -11.53 3.89
N HIS A 37 6.29 -12.25 4.45
CA HIS A 37 5.89 -12.09 5.86
C HIS A 37 7.05 -12.37 6.82
N LYS A 38 7.82 -13.43 6.58
CA LYS A 38 8.99 -13.77 7.40
C LYS A 38 10.05 -12.66 7.36
N ALA A 39 10.27 -12.06 6.20
CA ALA A 39 11.20 -10.94 6.06
C ALA A 39 10.74 -9.70 6.83
N VAL A 40 9.44 -9.35 6.73
CA VAL A 40 8.85 -8.23 7.49
C VAL A 40 8.97 -8.49 9.00
N ALA A 41 8.63 -9.70 9.47
CA ALA A 41 8.73 -10.06 10.88
C ALA A 41 10.20 -10.07 11.38
N ALA A 42 11.15 -10.50 10.55
CA ALA A 42 12.57 -10.45 10.89
C ALA A 42 13.08 -9.01 11.01
N PHE A 43 12.59 -8.11 10.16
CA PHE A 43 12.90 -6.69 10.20
C PHE A 43 12.27 -5.98 11.41
N GLU A 44 11.03 -6.33 11.79
CA GLU A 44 10.37 -5.85 13.01
C GLU A 44 11.10 -6.25 14.30
N ASN A 45 11.72 -7.43 14.32
CA ASN A 45 12.48 -7.91 15.46
C ASN A 45 13.86 -7.24 15.63
N GLN A 46 14.30 -6.41 14.67
CA GLN A 46 15.53 -5.63 14.83
C GLN A 46 15.25 -4.39 15.68
N SER A 47 15.93 -4.25 16.82
CA SER A 47 15.77 -3.16 17.80
C SER A 47 16.31 -1.79 17.31
N THR A 48 16.21 -1.51 16.01
CA THR A 48 16.64 -0.26 15.41
C THR A 48 15.55 0.79 15.64
N PRO A 49 15.86 1.96 16.23
CA PRO A 49 14.88 3.04 16.31
C PRO A 49 14.60 3.55 14.90
N VAL A 50 13.49 3.13 14.31
CA VAL A 50 13.05 3.63 13.00
C VAL A 50 12.16 4.85 13.25
N PRO A 51 12.53 6.05 12.78
CA PRO A 51 11.62 7.18 12.82
C PRO A 51 10.46 6.88 11.87
N PHE A 52 9.24 7.05 12.36
CA PHE A 52 7.96 6.72 11.70
C PHE A 52 7.56 5.24 11.66
N ASN A 53 6.24 5.05 11.62
CA ASN A 53 5.46 3.81 11.63
C ASN A 53 5.68 2.91 10.39
N THR A 54 6.92 2.78 9.93
CA THR A 54 7.33 2.12 8.67
C THR A 54 6.97 0.63 8.64
N HIS A 55 7.06 -0.05 9.79
CA HIS A 55 6.64 -1.45 9.94
C HIS A 55 5.15 -1.63 9.64
N GLU A 56 4.30 -0.77 10.21
CA GLU A 56 2.85 -0.83 9.99
C GLU A 56 2.47 -0.46 8.55
N VAL A 57 3.21 0.45 7.90
CA VAL A 57 3.04 0.75 6.47
C VAL A 57 3.41 -0.47 5.63
N ALA A 58 4.55 -1.11 5.90
CA ALA A 58 4.98 -2.32 5.19
C ALA A 58 3.97 -3.47 5.35
N ARG A 59 3.45 -3.68 6.57
CA ARG A 59 2.44 -4.69 6.87
C ARG A 59 1.13 -4.43 6.12
N ARG A 60 0.68 -3.18 6.08
CA ARG A 60 -0.52 -2.77 5.31
C ARG A 60 -0.33 -2.96 3.81
N THR A 61 0.81 -2.53 3.26
CA THR A 61 1.10 -2.70 1.83
C THR A 61 1.11 -4.18 1.44
N LEU A 62 1.69 -5.05 2.28
CA LEU A 62 1.69 -6.49 2.05
C LEU A 62 0.26 -7.05 2.06
N SER A 63 -0.55 -6.68 3.07
CA SER A 63 -1.96 -7.09 3.19
C SER A 63 -2.83 -6.64 2.01
N TYR A 64 -2.59 -5.43 1.47
CA TYR A 64 -3.29 -4.96 0.27
C TYR A 64 -2.88 -5.75 -0.96
N ALA A 65 -1.59 -6.04 -1.12
CA ALA A 65 -1.10 -6.88 -2.21
C ALA A 65 -1.71 -8.30 -2.14
N GLU A 66 -1.79 -8.89 -0.95
CA GLU A 66 -2.44 -10.19 -0.72
C GLU A 66 -3.91 -10.18 -1.16
N THR A 67 -4.66 -9.17 -0.71
CA THR A 67 -6.08 -9.05 -1.00
C THR A 67 -6.31 -8.87 -2.51
N ASN A 68 -5.52 -8.00 -3.15
CA ASN A 68 -5.68 -7.67 -4.56
C ASN A 68 -5.27 -8.85 -5.47
N VAL A 69 -4.16 -9.52 -5.14
CA VAL A 69 -3.69 -10.70 -5.90
C VAL A 69 -4.59 -11.90 -5.66
N GLY A 70 -5.06 -12.13 -4.42
CA GLY A 70 -6.03 -13.18 -4.10
C GLY A 70 -7.31 -13.03 -4.92
N ALA A 71 -7.87 -11.82 -4.97
CA ALA A 71 -9.07 -11.54 -5.77
C ALA A 71 -8.84 -11.72 -7.28
N ALA A 72 -7.64 -11.44 -7.79
CA ALA A 72 -7.29 -11.69 -9.19
C ALA A 72 -7.24 -13.19 -9.50
N PHE A 73 -6.69 -14.01 -8.60
CA PHE A 73 -6.71 -15.47 -8.75
C PHE A 73 -8.13 -16.03 -8.65
N ASP A 74 -8.98 -15.51 -7.76
CA ASP A 74 -10.39 -15.92 -7.67
C ASP A 74 -11.15 -15.64 -8.98
N LEU A 75 -10.90 -14.46 -9.58
CA LEU A 75 -11.43 -14.14 -10.90
C LEU A 75 -10.88 -15.10 -11.96
N ALA A 76 -9.57 -15.34 -11.99
CA ALA A 76 -8.94 -16.24 -12.95
C ALA A 76 -9.53 -17.67 -12.88
N GLU A 77 -9.75 -18.20 -11.68
CA GLU A 77 -10.36 -19.51 -11.47
C GLU A 77 -11.81 -19.55 -11.99
N LYS A 78 -12.61 -18.50 -11.69
CA LYS A 78 -13.97 -18.36 -12.22
C LYS A 78 -13.99 -18.26 -13.75
N LEU A 79 -13.07 -17.49 -14.34
CA LEU A 79 -12.98 -17.30 -15.78
C LEU A 79 -12.61 -18.58 -16.52
N VAL A 80 -11.66 -19.35 -16.00
CA VAL A 80 -11.27 -20.62 -16.61
C VAL A 80 -12.42 -21.64 -16.56
N ARG A 81 -13.21 -21.63 -15.47
CA ARG A 81 -14.38 -22.49 -15.30
C ARG A 81 -15.64 -22.01 -16.04
N ALA A 82 -15.62 -20.79 -16.58
CA ALA A 82 -16.77 -20.21 -17.25
C ALA A 82 -17.15 -21.04 -18.49
N LYS A 83 -18.45 -21.28 -18.63
CA LYS A 83 -19.03 -22.06 -19.73
C LYS A 83 -19.40 -21.21 -20.92
N ASP A 84 -19.69 -19.93 -20.68
CA ASP A 84 -20.07 -18.99 -21.72
C ASP A 84 -19.70 -17.53 -21.37
N LEU A 85 -19.84 -16.64 -22.36
CA LEU A 85 -19.51 -15.22 -22.21
C LEU A 85 -20.40 -14.48 -21.20
N ARG A 86 -21.58 -15.00 -20.87
CA ARG A 86 -22.47 -14.39 -19.87
C ARG A 86 -21.90 -14.63 -18.49
N GLU A 87 -21.45 -15.85 -18.19
CA GLU A 87 -20.73 -16.15 -16.94
C GLU A 87 -19.46 -15.30 -16.82
N VAL A 88 -18.67 -15.16 -17.89
CA VAL A 88 -17.50 -14.27 -17.93
C VAL A 88 -17.84 -12.83 -17.53
N SER A 89 -18.89 -12.25 -18.13
CA SER A 89 -19.33 -10.90 -17.82
C SER A 89 -19.82 -10.76 -16.38
N GLN A 90 -20.55 -11.77 -15.86
CA GLN A 90 -20.97 -11.81 -14.46
C GLN A 90 -19.77 -11.80 -13.50
N TYR A 91 -18.76 -12.64 -13.76
CA TYR A 91 -17.57 -12.71 -12.92
C TYR A 91 -16.74 -11.43 -12.94
N GLN A 92 -16.58 -10.80 -14.11
CA GLN A 92 -15.90 -9.49 -14.20
C GLN A 92 -16.65 -8.41 -13.41
N ASN A 93 -17.99 -8.36 -13.52
CA ASN A 93 -18.79 -7.40 -12.76
C ASN A 93 -18.70 -7.62 -11.25
N GLU A 94 -18.74 -8.88 -10.80
CA GLU A 94 -18.56 -9.24 -9.40
C GLU A 94 -17.18 -8.82 -8.89
N TYR A 95 -16.12 -9.11 -9.65
CA TYR A 95 -14.76 -8.69 -9.34
C TYR A 95 -14.65 -7.16 -9.21
N LEU A 96 -15.15 -6.41 -10.20
CA LEU A 96 -15.09 -4.94 -10.17
C LEU A 96 -15.83 -4.36 -8.96
N LYS A 97 -17.02 -4.90 -8.65
CA LYS A 97 -17.78 -4.46 -7.47
C LYS A 97 -17.01 -4.71 -6.18
N ASN A 98 -16.41 -5.89 -6.04
CA ASN A 98 -15.64 -6.25 -4.85
C ASN A 98 -14.34 -5.44 -4.75
N GLN A 99 -13.65 -5.21 -5.87
CA GLN A 99 -12.46 -4.37 -5.91
C GLN A 99 -12.77 -2.91 -5.58
N PHE A 100 -13.91 -2.39 -6.02
CA PHE A 100 -14.32 -1.03 -5.68
C PHE A 100 -14.58 -0.88 -4.17
N ALA A 101 -15.25 -1.86 -3.56
CA ALA A 101 -15.44 -1.89 -2.11
C ALA A 101 -14.11 -1.98 -1.35
N ALA A 102 -13.20 -2.86 -1.81
CA ALA A 102 -11.87 -3.00 -1.23
C ALA A 102 -11.06 -1.70 -1.34
N LEU A 103 -11.06 -1.04 -2.50
CA LEU A 103 -10.38 0.25 -2.70
C LEU A 103 -10.94 1.34 -1.80
N GLN A 104 -12.26 1.39 -1.61
CA GLN A 104 -12.89 2.36 -0.71
C GLN A 104 -12.47 2.14 0.75
N GLU A 105 -12.37 0.88 1.18
CA GLU A 105 -11.87 0.52 2.50
C GLU A 105 -10.39 0.85 2.66
N GLN A 106 -9.55 0.47 1.68
CA GLN A 106 -8.11 0.76 1.66
C GLN A 106 -7.85 2.28 1.70
N ALA A 107 -8.61 3.08 0.95
CA ALA A 107 -8.51 4.54 0.95
C ALA A 107 -8.89 5.14 2.31
N ARG A 108 -9.94 4.61 2.97
CA ARG A 108 -10.34 5.04 4.31
C ARG A 108 -9.27 4.70 5.35
N ASP A 109 -8.71 3.50 5.29
CA ASP A 109 -7.67 3.06 6.20
C ASP A 109 -6.39 3.89 6.00
N PHE A 110 -5.98 4.13 4.76
CA PHE A 110 -4.83 5.00 4.45
C PHE A 110 -5.05 6.44 4.95
N GLY A 111 -6.25 7.00 4.78
CA GLY A 111 -6.62 8.30 5.33
C GLY A 111 -6.51 8.33 6.86
N SER A 112 -6.89 7.26 7.55
CA SER A 112 -6.76 7.14 9.00
C SER A 112 -5.30 7.08 9.48
N VAL A 113 -4.42 6.42 8.71
CA VAL A 113 -2.98 6.35 8.98
C VAL A 113 -2.34 7.72 8.79
N VAL A 114 -2.62 8.39 7.67
CA VAL A 114 -2.11 9.73 7.38
C VAL A 114 -2.60 10.72 8.44
N GLN A 115 -3.85 10.62 8.88
CA GLN A 115 -4.40 11.51 9.90
C GLN A 115 -3.78 11.28 11.29
N LYS A 116 -3.52 10.02 11.69
CA LYS A 116 -2.78 9.69 12.92
C LYS A 116 -1.32 10.16 12.85
N SER A 117 -0.66 10.00 11.71
CA SER A 117 0.70 10.49 11.51
C SER A 117 0.79 12.01 11.39
N ALA A 118 -0.25 12.69 10.90
CA ALA A 118 -0.32 14.14 10.81
C ALA A 118 -0.40 14.81 12.20
N SER A 119 -1.12 14.22 13.17
CA SER A 119 -1.15 14.75 14.53
C SER A 119 0.22 14.66 15.24
N GLU A 120 1.00 13.60 14.98
CA GLU A 120 2.34 13.44 15.55
C GLU A 120 3.39 14.28 14.81
N ALA A 121 3.32 14.33 13.46
CA ALA A 121 4.23 15.15 12.64
C ALA A 121 4.03 16.66 12.87
N THR A 122 2.80 17.11 13.11
CA THR A 122 2.52 18.53 13.40
C THR A 122 3.18 18.97 14.70
N GLN A 123 3.20 18.12 15.73
CA GLN A 123 3.87 18.43 17.00
C GLN A 123 5.40 18.53 16.82
N HIS A 124 5.99 17.63 16.03
CA HIS A 124 7.42 17.66 15.72
C HIS A 124 7.82 18.88 14.88
N VAL A 125 7.01 19.26 13.88
CA VAL A 125 7.24 20.46 13.07
C VAL A 125 7.08 21.72 13.91
N GLN A 126 6.07 21.81 14.77
CA GLN A 126 5.90 22.96 15.66
C GLN A 126 7.07 23.11 16.64
N ASN A 127 7.57 22.00 17.19
CA ASN A 127 8.73 22.03 18.08
C ASN A 127 10.01 22.43 17.33
N ALA A 128 10.24 21.89 16.13
CA ALA A 128 11.38 22.25 15.29
C ALA A 128 11.34 23.73 14.85
N VAL A 129 10.17 24.25 14.49
CA VAL A 129 9.98 25.66 14.13
C VAL A 129 10.20 26.57 15.35
N LYS A 130 9.72 26.20 16.53
CA LYS A 130 9.99 26.95 17.78
C LYS A 130 11.48 26.99 18.09
N GLU A 131 12.18 25.86 17.97
CA GLU A 131 13.61 25.77 18.26
C GLU A 131 14.44 26.60 17.26
N ALA A 132 14.09 26.54 15.96
CA ALA A 132 14.70 27.37 14.93
C ALA A 132 14.46 28.87 15.15
N THR A 133 13.26 29.25 15.59
CA THR A 133 12.90 30.65 15.88
C THR A 133 13.66 31.18 17.10
N ASN A 134 13.82 30.37 18.15
CA ASN A 134 14.58 30.76 19.34
C ASN A 134 16.07 30.95 18.99
N LYS A 135 16.67 30.01 18.26
CA LYS A 135 18.07 30.13 17.80
C LYS A 135 18.28 31.34 16.88
N ALA A 136 17.33 31.64 16.00
CA ALA A 136 17.39 32.84 15.16
C ALA A 136 17.31 34.13 15.98
N THR A 137 16.49 34.14 17.03
CA THR A 137 16.36 35.30 17.94
C THR A 137 17.63 35.52 18.75
N GLU A 138 18.21 34.46 19.31
CA GLU A 138 19.49 34.49 20.03
C GLU A 138 20.63 34.97 19.12
N ALA A 139 20.70 34.47 17.89
CA ALA A 139 21.71 34.91 16.92
C ALA A 139 21.54 36.40 16.56
N THR A 140 20.30 36.88 16.45
CA THR A 140 20.02 38.30 16.15
C THR A 140 20.39 39.22 17.33
N GLN A 141 20.15 38.77 18.56
CA GLN A 141 20.57 39.49 19.78
C GLN A 141 22.09 39.53 19.90
N ALA A 142 22.77 38.40 19.70
CA ALA A 142 24.24 38.35 19.72
C ALA A 142 24.87 39.29 18.68
N VAL A 143 24.31 39.36 17.47
CA VAL A 143 24.75 40.31 16.42
C VAL A 143 24.50 41.76 16.83
N THR A 144 23.36 42.04 17.46
CA THR A 144 23.02 43.40 17.92
C THR A 144 23.92 43.87 19.06
N ASP A 145 24.24 42.97 20.00
CA ASP A 145 25.11 43.27 21.13
C ASP A 145 26.57 43.43 20.67
N ALA A 146 27.05 42.58 19.77
CA ALA A 146 28.36 42.74 19.15
C ALA A 146 28.49 44.05 18.35
N ALA A 147 27.43 44.47 17.64
CA ALA A 147 27.42 45.74 16.93
C ALA A 147 27.48 46.94 17.89
N LYS A 148 26.77 46.88 19.03
CA LYS A 148 26.82 47.93 20.06
C LYS A 148 28.20 48.01 20.72
N ASP A 149 28.84 46.88 20.98
CA ASP A 149 30.17 46.83 21.60
C ASP A 149 31.25 47.39 20.65
N ALA A 150 31.17 47.04 19.36
CA ALA A 150 32.04 47.59 18.32
C ALA A 150 31.88 49.11 18.15
N THR A 151 30.66 49.66 18.28
CA THR A 151 30.44 51.11 18.23
C THR A 151 30.92 51.86 19.47
N LYS A 152 31.02 51.21 20.63
CA LYS A 152 31.55 51.83 21.86
C LYS A 152 33.08 51.82 21.92
N SER A 153 33.76 50.88 21.24
CA SER A 153 35.23 50.81 21.22
C SER A 153 35.90 51.91 20.37
N HIS A 154 35.13 52.75 19.66
CA HIS A 154 35.63 53.81 18.77
C HIS A 154 35.28 55.24 19.20
N ALA A 155 34.74 55.43 20.41
CA ALA A 155 34.51 56.73 21.05
C ALA A 155 35.43 56.87 22.27
#